data_AF-K5D3T8-F1
#
_entry.id   AF-K5D3T8-F1
#
_cell.length_a   1.000
_cell.length_b   1.000
_cell.length_c   1.000
_cell.angle_alpha   90.00
_cell.angle_beta   90.00
_cell.angle_gamma   90.00
#
_symmetry.space_group_name_H-M   'P 1'
#
loop_
_entity.id
_entity.type
_entity.pdbx_description
1 polymer ?
#
loop_
_entity_poly.entity_id
_entity_poly.type
_entity_poly.pdbx_seq_one_letter_code
_entity_poly.pdbx_strand_id
1 'polypeptide(L)'
;MSTTIADHGGYAWVSSVDGELSNGEGACNNDRVWVQPPGTPSVGDAYLRAYLLTGESVHFQAATDVAKALIEGQLASGGWNYFIEFDPELRAKIPYRVGVRSKVGKMAHTPEPGGWEIWRQRKFKNNTTVLDDNTTSAAVSFLLNLQAAMEVSNQPASSTLSGTIDVALESTRLAQFPIGAWCHNYDRMPVQQPSVSHYPIIDASYPEDWSRTWTKKYAGCYLLNDSITQDMIGMMLLAWKTTGDDRYRDCAIRGGEFLLRAQMPEPQPAWAQQYDRHMHPVWDRKFEPPAIAGHESQTVLETLMDLYEATQDARFLKPIEPAIAYLKSCLRPDGGMPRYTELKTNKPLYFNLKYEMTNDDSEMPDHYGFVGESRLDSIELRYRRLRDGTTEKAAKISANRIAEILAAQHADGGWREPGFVRDPEGRKVTPKEGVIQSATFVKNMGLLCDYLESETGSSTP
;
A
#
# COMPACT_ATOMS: atom_id res chain seq x y z
N MET A 1 -34.83 -5.13 7.49
CA MET A 1 -33.69 -4.22 7.25
C MET A 1 -32.69 -5.01 6.42
N SER A 2 -32.12 -4.40 5.38
CA SER A 2 -31.13 -5.08 4.53
C SER A 2 -29.88 -5.34 5.38
N THR A 3 -29.48 -6.60 5.55
CA THR A 3 -28.31 -7.01 6.34
C THR A 3 -27.03 -7.00 5.50
N THR A 4 -26.91 -6.04 4.58
CA THR A 4 -25.87 -6.05 3.54
C THR A 4 -24.83 -4.99 3.85
N ILE A 5 -23.59 -5.42 4.07
CA ILE A 5 -22.45 -4.53 4.33
C ILE A 5 -21.91 -3.89 3.04
N ALA A 6 -22.05 -4.60 1.91
CA ALA A 6 -21.60 -4.11 0.61
C ALA A 6 -22.47 -2.92 0.15
N ASP A 7 -21.83 -1.87 -0.34
CA ASP A 7 -22.47 -0.69 -0.90
C ASP A 7 -21.95 -0.47 -2.33
N HIS A 8 -22.83 -0.51 -3.34
CA HIS A 8 -22.45 -0.48 -4.77
C HIS A 8 -21.38 -1.52 -5.17
N GLY A 9 -21.27 -2.63 -4.43
CA GLY A 9 -20.25 -3.67 -4.62
C GLY A 9 -18.90 -3.39 -3.92
N GLY A 10 -18.74 -2.22 -3.29
CA GLY A 10 -17.57 -1.87 -2.50
C GLY A 10 -17.79 -1.96 -0.99
N TYR A 11 -16.71 -1.68 -0.25
CA TYR A 11 -16.64 -1.88 1.20
C TYR A 11 -15.86 -0.74 1.87
N ALA A 12 -16.17 -0.46 3.14
CA ALA A 12 -15.40 0.44 4.01
C ALA A 12 -14.41 -0.35 4.87
N TRP A 13 -13.69 0.30 5.78
CA TRP A 13 -12.87 -0.41 6.78
C TRP A 13 -13.72 -1.07 7.85
N VAL A 14 -14.73 -0.33 8.32
CA VAL A 14 -15.61 -0.72 9.42
C VAL A 14 -17.05 -0.35 9.06
N SER A 15 -17.98 -1.26 9.35
CA SER A 15 -19.42 -1.06 9.15
C SER A 15 -20.22 -1.50 10.37
N SER A 16 -21.38 -0.88 10.60
CA SER A 16 -22.37 -1.37 11.55
C SER A 16 -22.98 -2.66 11.02
N VAL A 17 -23.51 -3.49 11.91
CA VAL A 17 -24.06 -4.81 11.54
C VAL A 17 -25.25 -4.71 10.59
N ASP A 18 -26.02 -3.62 10.67
CA ASP A 18 -27.11 -3.31 9.75
C ASP A 18 -26.65 -2.65 8.44
N GLY A 19 -25.36 -2.32 8.30
CA GLY A 19 -24.79 -1.66 7.13
C GLY A 19 -25.16 -0.18 6.97
N GLU A 20 -25.89 0.42 7.92
CA GLU A 20 -26.35 1.82 7.80
C GLU A 20 -25.23 2.84 8.01
N LEU A 21 -24.23 2.51 8.82
CA LEU A 21 -23.09 3.37 9.13
C LEU A 21 -21.79 2.67 8.79
N SER A 22 -20.86 3.40 8.19
CA SER A 22 -19.55 2.87 7.84
C SER A 22 -18.50 3.98 7.76
N ASN A 23 -17.23 3.60 7.86
CA ASN A 23 -16.12 4.55 7.70
C ASN A 23 -14.83 3.88 7.22
N GLY A 24 -14.02 4.65 6.51
CA GLY A 24 -12.57 4.50 6.46
C GLY A 24 -11.94 5.47 7.46
N GLU A 25 -11.02 6.32 6.99
CA GLU A 25 -10.55 7.46 7.79
C GLU A 25 -11.67 8.46 8.10
N GLY A 26 -12.58 8.65 7.12
CA GLY A 26 -13.79 9.44 7.23
C GLY A 26 -15.07 8.61 7.11
N ALA A 27 -16.22 9.23 7.34
CA ALA A 27 -17.52 8.59 7.18
C ALA A 27 -17.82 8.23 5.71
N CYS A 28 -18.52 7.12 5.52
CA CYS A 28 -18.82 6.49 4.22
C CYS A 28 -20.32 6.36 3.91
N ASN A 29 -21.20 6.79 4.82
CA ASN A 29 -22.66 6.59 4.75
C ASN A 29 -23.43 7.51 3.79
N ASN A 30 -22.81 7.95 2.69
CA ASN A 30 -23.44 8.73 1.61
C ASN A 30 -23.07 8.10 0.25
N ASP A 31 -23.42 6.83 0.04
CA ASP A 31 -23.05 6.10 -1.18
C ASP A 31 -21.54 6.16 -1.44
N ARG A 32 -20.73 5.91 -0.41
CA ARG A 32 -19.26 6.02 -0.49
C ARG A 32 -18.59 4.76 0.02
N VAL A 33 -17.64 4.26 -0.76
CA VAL A 33 -16.81 3.10 -0.39
C VAL A 33 -15.35 3.49 -0.27
N TRP A 34 -14.55 2.69 0.43
CA TRP A 34 -13.15 2.99 0.70
C TRP A 34 -12.23 2.07 -0.10
N VAL A 35 -11.25 2.64 -0.81
CA VAL A 35 -10.28 1.91 -1.64
C VAL A 35 -9.04 1.56 -0.85
N GLN A 36 -8.57 2.45 0.03
CA GLN A 36 -7.42 2.22 0.90
C GLN A 36 -7.61 0.88 1.64
N PRO A 37 -6.66 -0.07 1.56
CA PRO A 37 -6.69 -1.28 2.37
C PRO A 37 -6.91 -0.96 3.86
N PRO A 38 -7.63 -1.81 4.60
CA PRO A 38 -8.24 -3.09 4.19
C PRO A 38 -9.64 -2.92 3.58
N GLY A 39 -9.90 -1.86 2.81
CA GLY A 39 -11.20 -1.60 2.17
C GLY A 39 -11.51 -2.50 0.96
N THR A 40 -12.19 -1.90 -0.02
CA THR A 40 -12.78 -2.52 -1.21
C THR A 40 -11.88 -3.55 -1.92
N PRO A 41 -10.64 -3.23 -2.36
CA PRO A 41 -9.80 -4.21 -3.06
C PRO A 41 -9.39 -5.41 -2.18
N SER A 42 -9.09 -5.18 -0.91
CA SER A 42 -8.69 -6.26 0.02
C SER A 42 -9.82 -7.26 0.25
N VAL A 43 -11.06 -6.78 0.38
CA VAL A 43 -12.25 -7.64 0.48
C VAL A 43 -12.48 -8.40 -0.84
N GLY A 44 -12.25 -7.75 -1.97
CA GLY A 44 -12.29 -8.39 -3.30
C GLY A 44 -11.30 -9.54 -3.42
N ASP A 45 -10.04 -9.34 -3.06
CA ASP A 45 -9.01 -10.39 -3.09
C ASP A 45 -9.37 -11.57 -2.19
N ALA A 46 -9.94 -11.32 -1.00
CA ALA A 46 -10.38 -12.37 -0.10
C ALA A 46 -11.49 -13.24 -0.73
N TYR A 47 -12.48 -12.63 -1.40
CA TYR A 47 -13.49 -13.37 -2.15
C TYR A 47 -12.90 -14.10 -3.35
N LEU A 48 -12.01 -13.45 -4.10
CA LEU A 48 -11.39 -14.06 -5.27
C LEU A 48 -10.58 -15.31 -4.89
N ARG A 49 -9.81 -15.24 -3.80
CA ARG A 49 -9.05 -16.38 -3.29
C ARG A 49 -9.96 -17.52 -2.85
N ALA A 50 -11.07 -17.20 -2.17
CA ALA A 50 -12.08 -18.19 -1.81
C ALA A 50 -12.70 -18.86 -3.04
N TYR A 51 -13.00 -18.10 -4.11
CA TYR A 51 -13.48 -18.65 -5.37
C TYR A 51 -12.47 -19.60 -6.02
N LEU A 52 -11.20 -19.20 -6.10
CA LEU A 52 -10.15 -20.03 -6.73
C LEU A 52 -9.98 -21.39 -6.04
N LEU A 53 -10.27 -21.48 -4.74
CA LEU A 53 -10.16 -22.71 -3.96
C LEU A 53 -11.44 -23.56 -3.92
N THR A 54 -12.60 -22.91 -3.94
CA THR A 54 -13.88 -23.60 -3.74
C THR A 54 -14.68 -23.79 -5.03
N GLY A 55 -14.46 -22.94 -6.04
CA GLY A 55 -15.26 -22.86 -7.25
C GLY A 55 -16.66 -22.27 -7.06
N GLU A 56 -17.00 -21.80 -5.86
CA GLU A 56 -18.35 -21.32 -5.52
C GLU A 56 -18.63 -19.95 -6.18
N SER A 57 -19.68 -19.91 -7.01
CA SER A 57 -19.97 -18.73 -7.86
C SER A 57 -20.31 -17.47 -7.07
N VAL A 58 -20.77 -17.60 -5.83
CA VAL A 58 -21.09 -16.46 -4.96
C VAL A 58 -19.84 -15.62 -4.66
N HIS A 59 -18.69 -16.25 -4.48
CA HIS A 59 -17.43 -15.57 -4.23
C HIS A 59 -16.93 -14.85 -5.48
N PHE A 60 -17.05 -15.49 -6.65
CA PHE A 60 -16.71 -14.86 -7.92
C PHE A 60 -17.61 -13.67 -8.24
N GLN A 61 -18.91 -13.77 -7.95
CA GLN A 61 -19.85 -12.67 -8.11
C GLN A 61 -19.48 -11.49 -7.20
N ALA A 62 -19.16 -11.74 -5.94
CA ALA A 62 -18.72 -10.71 -4.99
C ALA A 62 -17.43 -10.02 -5.46
N ALA A 63 -16.43 -10.78 -5.91
CA ALA A 63 -15.21 -10.20 -6.50
C ALA A 63 -15.52 -9.38 -7.76
N THR A 64 -16.40 -9.87 -8.64
CA THR A 64 -16.82 -9.13 -9.83
C THR A 64 -17.53 -7.82 -9.49
N ASP A 65 -18.33 -7.79 -8.43
CA ASP A 65 -19.00 -6.56 -7.97
C ASP A 65 -18.02 -5.55 -7.36
N VAL A 66 -16.98 -6.03 -6.65
CA VAL A 66 -15.84 -5.18 -6.24
C VAL A 66 -15.15 -4.57 -7.47
N ALA A 67 -14.89 -5.36 -8.50
CA ALA A 67 -14.26 -4.86 -9.72
C ALA A 67 -15.11 -3.80 -10.42
N LYS A 68 -16.45 -3.97 -10.48
CA LYS A 68 -17.36 -2.94 -11.00
C LYS A 68 -17.26 -1.64 -10.20
N ALA A 69 -17.23 -1.72 -8.87
CA ALA A 69 -17.07 -0.55 -8.02
C ALA A 69 -15.75 0.19 -8.33
N LEU A 70 -14.64 -0.54 -8.44
CA LEU A 70 -13.34 0.03 -8.78
C LEU A 70 -13.31 0.63 -10.19
N ILE A 71 -13.91 -0.01 -11.18
CA ILE A 71 -14.06 0.54 -12.55
C ILE A 71 -14.81 1.88 -12.51
N GLU A 72 -15.90 1.95 -11.75
CA GLU A 72 -16.64 3.20 -11.52
C GLU A 72 -15.78 4.25 -10.79
N GLY A 73 -14.84 3.83 -9.94
CA GLY A 73 -13.98 4.71 -9.16
C GLY A 73 -12.72 5.24 -9.84
N GLN A 74 -12.37 4.79 -11.05
CA GLN A 74 -11.07 5.17 -11.63
C GLN A 74 -11.06 6.63 -12.08
N LEU A 75 -10.04 7.38 -11.66
CA LEU A 75 -9.88 8.80 -11.95
C LEU A 75 -9.26 9.05 -13.33
N ALA A 76 -9.47 10.26 -13.86
CA ALA A 76 -8.83 10.73 -15.08
C ALA A 76 -7.30 10.78 -15.00
N SER A 77 -6.72 10.84 -13.80
CA SER A 77 -5.27 10.71 -13.59
C SER A 77 -4.77 9.27 -13.71
N GLY A 78 -5.64 8.27 -13.70
CA GLY A 78 -5.35 6.88 -14.06
C GLY A 78 -5.46 5.87 -12.91
N GLY A 79 -5.32 6.28 -11.66
CA GLY A 79 -5.53 5.42 -10.49
C GLY A 79 -6.75 5.81 -9.68
N TRP A 80 -6.67 5.62 -8.35
CA TRP A 80 -7.76 5.85 -7.41
C TRP A 80 -7.36 6.84 -6.32
N ASN A 81 -8.36 7.48 -5.72
CA ASN A 81 -8.23 8.15 -4.42
C ASN A 81 -8.60 7.15 -3.31
N TYR A 82 -8.49 7.55 -2.05
CA TYR A 82 -8.83 6.72 -0.89
C TYR A 82 -10.27 6.21 -0.88
N PHE A 83 -11.19 6.86 -1.61
CA PHE A 83 -12.60 6.49 -1.65
C PHE A 83 -13.20 6.66 -3.05
N ILE A 84 -14.35 6.03 -3.24
CA ILE A 84 -15.19 6.17 -4.43
C ILE A 84 -16.54 6.74 -4.00
N GLU A 85 -16.96 7.79 -4.70
CA GLU A 85 -18.22 8.47 -4.49
C GLU A 85 -19.25 8.00 -5.50
N PHE A 86 -20.39 7.51 -5.01
CA PHE A 86 -21.54 7.09 -5.81
C PHE A 86 -22.73 8.04 -5.68
N ASP A 87 -22.76 8.96 -4.70
CA ASP A 87 -23.79 10.00 -4.65
C ASP A 87 -23.79 10.79 -5.97
N PRO A 88 -24.93 10.89 -6.69
CA PRO A 88 -24.97 11.48 -8.03
C PRO A 88 -24.47 12.94 -8.10
N GLU A 89 -24.69 13.73 -7.05
CA GLU A 89 -24.32 15.15 -7.02
C GLU A 89 -22.83 15.34 -6.71
N LEU A 90 -22.29 14.56 -5.77
CA LEU A 90 -20.89 14.59 -5.39
C LEU A 90 -20.02 13.95 -6.48
N ARG A 91 -20.42 12.79 -6.99
CA ARG A 91 -19.75 12.08 -8.09
C ARG A 91 -19.59 12.94 -9.33
N ALA A 92 -20.57 13.78 -9.67
CA ALA A 92 -20.50 14.70 -10.80
C ALA A 92 -19.39 15.78 -10.68
N LYS A 93 -18.81 15.96 -9.49
CA LYS A 93 -17.71 16.91 -9.20
C LYS A 93 -16.33 16.23 -9.27
N ILE A 94 -16.29 14.91 -9.37
CA ILE A 94 -15.07 14.10 -9.43
C ILE A 94 -14.87 13.66 -10.89
N PRO A 95 -13.66 13.82 -11.46
CA PRO A 95 -13.39 13.43 -12.84
C PRO A 95 -13.10 11.92 -12.95
N TYR A 96 -14.10 11.11 -12.62
CA TYR A 96 -14.07 9.67 -12.93
C TYR A 96 -14.05 9.45 -14.43
N ARG A 97 -13.42 8.34 -14.87
CA ARG A 97 -13.29 7.99 -16.27
C ARG A 97 -14.62 7.61 -16.90
N VAL A 98 -15.47 6.94 -16.13
CA VAL A 98 -16.80 6.51 -16.55
C VAL A 98 -17.90 7.46 -16.01
N GLY A 99 -19.06 7.43 -16.67
CA GLY A 99 -20.24 8.22 -16.27
C GLY A 99 -20.55 9.43 -17.16
N VAL A 100 -21.76 9.96 -16.99
CA VAL A 100 -22.44 10.92 -17.88
C VAL A 100 -21.68 12.24 -18.09
N ARG A 101 -20.76 12.60 -17.18
CA ARG A 101 -19.99 13.85 -17.22
C ARG A 101 -18.49 13.63 -17.15
N SER A 102 -17.97 12.52 -17.68
CA SER A 102 -16.53 12.27 -17.75
C SER A 102 -15.80 13.49 -18.33
N LYS A 103 -15.03 14.19 -17.47
CA LYS A 103 -14.28 15.40 -17.82
C LYS A 103 -12.87 15.08 -18.34
N VAL A 104 -12.53 13.79 -18.48
CA VAL A 104 -11.19 13.29 -18.84
C VAL A 104 -10.62 14.05 -20.03
N GLY A 105 -11.37 14.16 -21.13
CA GLY A 105 -10.91 14.81 -22.37
C GLY A 105 -10.65 16.32 -22.28
N LYS A 106 -10.96 16.97 -21.15
CA LYS A 106 -10.70 18.39 -20.89
C LYS A 106 -9.56 18.62 -19.89
N MET A 107 -9.01 17.56 -19.30
CA MET A 107 -7.95 17.69 -18.31
C MET A 107 -6.60 17.72 -19.01
N ALA A 108 -5.77 18.70 -18.63
CA ALA A 108 -4.40 18.76 -19.12
C ALA A 108 -3.59 17.58 -18.54
N HIS A 109 -2.79 16.95 -19.39
CA HIS A 109 -1.78 15.98 -18.95
C HIS A 109 -0.71 16.63 -18.07
N THR A 110 0.09 15.81 -17.40
CA THR A 110 1.28 16.29 -16.68
C THR A 110 2.24 16.95 -17.69
N PRO A 111 2.54 18.26 -17.56
CA PRO A 111 3.51 18.94 -18.41
C PRO A 111 4.95 18.54 -18.07
N GLU A 112 5.88 18.82 -18.99
CA GLU A 112 7.32 18.80 -18.70
C GLU A 112 7.70 19.79 -17.59
N PRO A 113 8.67 19.44 -16.71
CA PRO A 113 9.49 18.23 -16.71
C PRO A 113 8.85 17.00 -16.03
N GLY A 114 7.56 17.05 -15.70
CA GLY A 114 6.87 16.04 -14.88
C GLY A 114 7.29 16.05 -13.41
N GLY A 115 6.85 15.03 -12.67
CA GLY A 115 7.29 14.78 -11.30
C GLY A 115 6.72 15.70 -10.21
N TRP A 116 7.28 15.55 -9.01
CA TRP A 116 6.77 16.15 -7.78
C TRP A 116 6.62 17.68 -7.82
N GLU A 117 7.50 18.41 -8.49
CA GLU A 117 7.45 19.88 -8.59
C GLU A 117 6.17 20.37 -9.30
N ILE A 118 5.63 19.53 -10.18
CA ILE A 118 4.37 19.75 -10.88
C ILE A 118 3.19 19.25 -10.04
N TRP A 119 3.30 18.06 -9.44
CA TRP A 119 2.20 17.40 -8.75
C TRP A 119 1.89 18.01 -7.38
N ARG A 120 2.89 18.50 -6.64
CA ARG A 120 2.71 19.15 -5.33
C ARG A 120 1.86 20.42 -5.38
N GLN A 121 1.68 20.99 -6.57
CA GLN A 121 0.82 22.16 -6.79
C GLN A 121 -0.68 21.82 -6.68
N ARG A 122 -1.05 20.52 -6.81
CA ARG A 122 -2.42 20.00 -6.67
C ARG A 122 -3.46 20.81 -7.47
N LYS A 123 -3.10 21.17 -8.72
CA LYS A 123 -3.94 21.94 -9.65
C LYS A 123 -5.32 21.31 -9.84
N PHE A 124 -5.40 19.98 -9.82
CA PHE A 124 -6.64 19.21 -9.94
C PHE A 124 -6.86 18.31 -8.72
N LYS A 125 -6.96 18.89 -7.52
CA LYS A 125 -7.09 18.16 -6.24
C LYS A 125 -8.15 17.03 -6.19
N ASN A 126 -9.25 17.14 -6.95
CA ASN A 126 -10.28 16.10 -7.00
C ASN A 126 -9.95 14.95 -7.96
N ASN A 127 -8.85 15.04 -8.72
CA ASN A 127 -8.35 14.06 -9.67
C ASN A 127 -7.05 13.40 -9.18
N THR A 128 -6.90 13.21 -7.88
CA THR A 128 -5.64 12.77 -7.29
C THR A 128 -5.58 11.25 -7.29
N THR A 129 -4.69 10.68 -8.10
CA THR A 129 -4.27 9.27 -7.96
C THR A 129 -3.35 9.19 -6.74
N VAL A 130 -3.71 8.34 -5.78
CA VAL A 130 -3.02 8.16 -4.51
C VAL A 130 -2.29 6.81 -4.53
N LEU A 131 -0.98 6.84 -4.34
CA LEU A 131 -0.13 5.67 -4.16
C LEU A 131 0.14 5.38 -2.67
N ASP A 132 -0.08 6.39 -1.82
CA ASP A 132 -0.03 6.30 -0.36
C ASP A 132 -0.98 5.21 0.17
N ASP A 133 -0.56 4.57 1.27
CA ASP A 133 -1.29 3.50 1.96
C ASP A 133 -1.79 2.40 1.02
N ASN A 134 -0.98 2.03 0.03
CA ASN A 134 -1.27 0.98 -0.94
C ASN A 134 -2.58 1.19 -1.75
N THR A 135 -3.07 2.42 -1.86
CA THR A 135 -4.43 2.69 -2.39
C THR A 135 -4.60 2.25 -3.85
N THR A 136 -3.80 2.83 -4.76
CA THR A 136 -3.89 2.49 -6.19
C THR A 136 -3.28 1.12 -6.49
N SER A 137 -2.16 0.77 -5.84
CA SER A 137 -1.47 -0.50 -6.05
C SER A 137 -2.33 -1.70 -5.64
N ALA A 138 -3.07 -1.64 -4.52
CA ALA A 138 -4.01 -2.69 -4.14
C ALA A 138 -5.17 -2.81 -5.13
N ALA A 139 -5.75 -1.69 -5.58
CA ALA A 139 -6.82 -1.70 -6.58
C ALA A 139 -6.39 -2.36 -7.90
N VAL A 140 -5.20 -1.99 -8.41
CA VAL A 140 -4.66 -2.60 -9.63
C VAL A 140 -4.34 -4.07 -9.43
N SER A 141 -3.72 -4.44 -8.31
CA SER A 141 -3.35 -5.82 -8.01
C SER A 141 -4.57 -6.75 -7.97
N PHE A 142 -5.63 -6.32 -7.29
CA PHE A 142 -6.90 -7.05 -7.28
C PHE A 142 -7.49 -7.23 -8.69
N LEU A 143 -7.53 -6.16 -9.50
CA LEU A 143 -8.08 -6.25 -10.86
C LEU A 143 -7.25 -7.17 -11.77
N LEU A 144 -5.92 -7.16 -11.63
CA LEU A 144 -5.02 -8.10 -12.32
C LEU A 144 -5.27 -9.54 -11.91
N ASN A 145 -5.39 -9.81 -10.60
CA ASN A 145 -5.70 -11.14 -10.08
C ASN A 145 -7.05 -11.64 -10.62
N LEU A 146 -8.07 -10.78 -10.62
CA LEU A 146 -9.39 -11.13 -11.14
C LEU A 146 -9.32 -11.47 -12.63
N GLN A 147 -8.65 -10.64 -13.44
CA GLN A 147 -8.48 -10.90 -14.86
C GLN A 147 -7.77 -12.23 -15.12
N ALA A 148 -6.69 -12.52 -14.37
CA ALA A 148 -5.98 -13.80 -14.48
C ALA A 148 -6.87 -15.00 -14.08
N ALA A 149 -7.65 -14.87 -13.00
CA ALA A 149 -8.59 -15.91 -12.56
C ALA A 149 -9.70 -16.17 -13.60
N MET A 150 -10.17 -15.11 -14.26
CA MET A 150 -11.14 -15.17 -15.35
C MET A 150 -10.57 -15.93 -16.56
N GLU A 151 -9.33 -15.64 -16.95
CA GLU A 151 -8.63 -16.33 -18.03
C GLU A 151 -8.46 -17.83 -17.76
N VAL A 152 -7.99 -18.20 -16.56
CA VAL A 152 -7.88 -19.60 -16.13
C VAL A 152 -9.23 -20.31 -16.16
N SER A 153 -10.32 -19.59 -15.83
CA SER A 153 -11.69 -20.12 -15.85
C SER A 153 -12.35 -20.13 -17.24
N ASN A 154 -11.62 -19.78 -18.32
CA ASN A 154 -12.15 -19.59 -19.68
C ASN A 154 -13.32 -18.58 -19.76
N GLN A 155 -13.31 -17.57 -18.90
CA GLN A 155 -14.27 -16.47 -18.92
C GLN A 155 -13.53 -15.20 -19.40
N PRO A 156 -13.80 -14.68 -20.61
CA PRO A 156 -13.05 -13.53 -21.10
C PRO A 156 -13.34 -12.28 -20.25
N ALA A 157 -12.30 -11.58 -19.84
CA ALA A 157 -12.42 -10.25 -19.24
C ALA A 157 -13.11 -9.28 -20.20
N SER A 158 -13.97 -8.41 -19.65
CA SER A 158 -14.58 -7.33 -20.45
C SER A 158 -13.51 -6.33 -20.91
N SER A 159 -13.73 -5.70 -22.07
CA SER A 159 -12.85 -4.62 -22.55
C SER A 159 -12.76 -3.44 -21.58
N THR A 160 -13.82 -3.21 -20.79
CA THR A 160 -13.82 -2.19 -19.73
C THR A 160 -12.87 -2.55 -18.58
N LEU A 161 -12.85 -3.81 -18.15
CA LEU A 161 -11.92 -4.28 -17.12
C LEU A 161 -10.47 -4.16 -17.63
N SER A 162 -10.17 -4.72 -18.80
CA SER A 162 -8.82 -4.63 -19.39
C SER A 162 -8.39 -3.17 -19.58
N GLY A 163 -9.25 -2.32 -20.14
CA GLY A 163 -8.95 -0.90 -20.34
C GLY A 163 -8.88 -0.06 -19.05
N THR A 164 -9.39 -0.58 -17.93
CA THR A 164 -9.19 0.01 -16.59
C THR A 164 -7.79 -0.32 -16.08
N ILE A 165 -7.39 -1.59 -16.17
CA ILE A 165 -6.06 -2.09 -15.81
C ILE A 165 -4.98 -1.37 -16.64
N ASP A 166 -5.12 -1.35 -17.97
CA ASP A 166 -4.13 -0.76 -18.89
C ASP A 166 -3.84 0.71 -18.55
N VAL A 167 -4.88 1.48 -18.25
CA VAL A 167 -4.71 2.90 -17.92
C VAL A 167 -4.04 3.10 -16.57
N ALA A 168 -4.35 2.28 -15.57
CA ALA A 168 -3.70 2.38 -14.27
C ALA A 168 -2.23 1.97 -14.34
N LEU A 169 -1.92 0.90 -15.07
CA LEU A 169 -0.55 0.43 -15.29
C LEU A 169 0.27 1.47 -16.07
N GLU A 170 -0.27 2.04 -17.14
CA GLU A 170 0.45 3.06 -17.90
C GLU A 170 0.64 4.35 -17.08
N SER A 171 -0.41 4.77 -16.35
CA SER A 171 -0.37 5.94 -15.48
C SER A 171 0.74 5.83 -14.43
N THR A 172 0.79 4.70 -13.72
CA THR A 172 1.76 4.46 -12.66
C THR A 172 3.18 4.22 -13.19
N ARG A 173 3.33 3.51 -14.32
CA ARG A 173 4.63 3.31 -14.99
C ARG A 173 5.23 4.63 -15.47
N LEU A 174 4.41 5.53 -16.00
CA LEU A 174 4.84 6.86 -16.43
C LEU A 174 4.98 7.85 -15.26
N ALA A 175 4.41 7.57 -14.09
CA ALA A 175 4.67 8.35 -12.88
C ALA A 175 6.05 8.03 -12.24
N GLN A 176 6.66 6.89 -12.58
CA GLN A 176 7.95 6.47 -12.02
C GLN A 176 9.05 7.46 -12.35
N PHE A 177 9.79 7.93 -11.33
CA PHE A 177 10.95 8.80 -11.53
C PHE A 177 12.10 8.06 -12.23
N PRO A 178 13.03 8.77 -12.89
CA PRO A 178 14.20 8.16 -13.53
C PRO A 178 15.03 7.25 -12.62
N ILE A 179 15.12 7.59 -11.33
CA ILE A 179 15.84 6.80 -10.33
C ILE A 179 15.11 5.49 -9.96
N GLY A 180 13.81 5.39 -10.26
CA GLY A 180 12.98 4.22 -10.00
C GLY A 180 11.90 4.39 -8.93
N ALA A 181 11.96 5.44 -8.13
CA ALA A 181 11.00 5.71 -7.06
C ALA A 181 9.62 6.19 -7.55
N TRP A 182 8.67 6.26 -6.62
CA TRP A 182 7.40 6.97 -6.75
C TRP A 182 7.18 7.99 -5.63
N CYS A 183 6.23 8.91 -5.83
CA CYS A 183 5.75 9.87 -4.83
C CYS A 183 4.33 9.52 -4.33
N HIS A 184 3.83 10.19 -3.28
CA HIS A 184 2.55 9.86 -2.64
C HIS A 184 1.37 9.92 -3.61
N ASN A 185 1.37 10.88 -4.53
CA ASN A 185 0.24 11.12 -5.42
C ASN A 185 0.58 12.03 -6.60
N TYR A 186 -0.31 12.01 -7.59
CA TYR A 186 -0.29 12.92 -8.73
C TYR A 186 -1.71 13.19 -9.24
N ASP A 187 -1.93 14.40 -9.78
CA ASP A 187 -3.26 14.94 -10.06
C ASP A 187 -3.65 14.99 -11.55
N ARG A 188 -2.76 14.51 -12.42
CA ARG A 188 -2.92 14.51 -13.88
C ARG A 188 -2.28 13.26 -14.45
N MET A 189 -2.88 12.72 -15.50
CA MET A 189 -2.32 11.58 -16.24
C MET A 189 -0.93 11.93 -16.76
N PRO A 190 0.13 11.22 -16.35
CA PRO A 190 1.44 11.31 -16.97
C PRO A 190 1.37 10.77 -18.41
N VAL A 191 2.04 11.45 -19.35
CA VAL A 191 2.19 11.01 -20.76
C VAL A 191 3.64 10.70 -21.11
N GLN A 192 4.54 10.95 -20.17
CA GLN A 192 5.96 10.64 -20.19
C GLN A 192 6.47 10.60 -18.76
N GLN A 193 7.60 9.93 -18.55
CA GLN A 193 8.27 9.90 -17.25
C GLN A 193 8.87 11.26 -16.89
N PRO A 194 9.00 11.58 -15.58
CA PRO A 194 9.70 12.79 -15.16
C PRO A 194 11.12 12.87 -15.75
N SER A 195 11.57 14.07 -16.08
CA SER A 195 12.83 14.28 -16.78
C SER A 195 14.06 14.02 -15.89
N VAL A 196 15.02 13.27 -16.42
CA VAL A 196 16.31 12.99 -15.77
C VAL A 196 17.15 14.25 -15.52
N SER A 197 16.99 15.29 -16.33
CA SER A 197 17.70 16.57 -16.09
C SER A 197 17.16 17.31 -14.86
N HIS A 198 15.93 17.00 -14.44
CA HIS A 198 15.30 17.59 -13.27
C HIS A 198 15.37 16.69 -12.03
N TYR A 199 15.28 15.37 -12.25
CA TYR A 199 15.35 14.29 -11.26
C TYR A 199 16.53 13.35 -11.62
N PRO A 200 17.77 13.73 -11.28
CA PRO A 200 18.95 12.97 -11.66
C PRO A 200 19.03 11.62 -10.93
N ILE A 201 19.70 10.66 -11.56
CA ILE A 201 19.98 9.35 -10.97
C ILE A 201 21.29 9.44 -10.19
N ILE A 202 21.19 9.56 -8.87
CA ILE A 202 22.32 9.70 -7.94
C ILE A 202 22.09 8.85 -6.69
N ASP A 203 23.14 8.59 -5.93
CA ASP A 203 23.05 7.80 -4.69
C ASP A 203 22.67 8.69 -3.50
N ALA A 204 22.07 8.07 -2.48
CA ALA A 204 21.77 8.74 -1.23
C ALA A 204 23.02 9.24 -0.53
N SER A 205 22.89 10.41 0.09
CA SER A 205 23.96 10.99 0.88
C SER A 205 23.42 11.80 2.04
N TYR A 206 24.31 12.13 2.97
CA TYR A 206 23.94 13.01 4.08
C TYR A 206 23.82 14.44 3.59
N PRO A 207 22.76 15.18 3.96
CA PRO A 207 22.79 16.62 3.80
C PRO A 207 23.93 17.21 4.64
N GLU A 208 24.49 18.34 4.19
CA GLU A 208 25.54 19.07 4.93
C GLU A 208 25.04 19.45 6.33
N ASP A 209 23.80 19.97 6.39
CA ASP A 209 23.06 20.26 7.61
C ASP A 209 21.55 20.07 7.38
N TRP A 210 20.78 19.94 8.44
CA TRP A 210 19.33 19.84 8.37
C TRP A 210 18.65 20.53 9.58
N SER A 211 17.48 21.12 9.31
CA SER A 211 16.74 21.89 10.32
C SER A 211 16.22 21.00 11.45
N ARG A 212 16.56 21.34 12.70
CA ARG A 212 16.04 20.66 13.89
C ARG A 212 14.59 21.01 14.22
N THR A 213 14.00 21.92 13.45
CA THR A 213 12.57 22.27 13.51
C THR A 213 11.90 22.00 12.17
N TRP A 214 10.62 21.63 12.22
CA TRP A 214 9.86 21.31 11.02
C TRP A 214 9.76 22.51 10.07
N THR A 215 10.26 22.34 8.85
CA THR A 215 10.39 23.44 7.88
C THR A 215 9.09 23.75 7.15
N LYS A 216 8.07 22.87 7.23
CA LYS A 216 6.83 22.90 6.43
C LYS A 216 7.07 22.85 4.92
N LYS A 217 8.30 22.55 4.48
CA LYS A 217 8.66 22.37 3.08
C LYS A 217 8.48 20.89 2.74
N TYR A 218 7.47 20.57 1.94
CA TYR A 218 7.24 19.23 1.40
C TYR A 218 8.18 18.95 0.22
N ALA A 219 9.47 18.79 0.53
CA ALA A 219 10.54 18.62 -0.46
C ALA A 219 10.73 17.16 -0.91
N GLY A 220 10.24 16.19 -0.13
CA GLY A 220 10.37 14.77 -0.45
C GLY A 220 9.61 14.40 -1.72
N CYS A 221 10.29 13.71 -2.64
CA CYS A 221 9.71 13.22 -3.88
C CYS A 221 9.89 11.71 -4.09
N TYR A 222 10.90 11.10 -3.47
CA TYR A 222 11.15 9.66 -3.56
C TYR A 222 10.82 9.02 -2.22
N LEU A 223 9.85 8.12 -2.20
CA LEU A 223 9.20 7.72 -0.96
C LEU A 223 9.23 6.22 -0.71
N LEU A 224 9.60 5.91 0.51
CA LEU A 224 9.49 4.60 1.15
C LEU A 224 8.43 4.59 2.25
N ASN A 225 8.02 5.78 2.72
CA ASN A 225 6.94 5.98 3.67
C ASN A 225 5.68 5.20 3.22
N ASP A 226 5.02 4.56 4.18
CA ASP A 226 3.82 3.74 3.97
C ASP A 226 3.97 2.73 2.82
N SER A 227 5.19 2.24 2.62
CA SER A 227 5.58 1.26 1.61
C SER A 227 5.31 1.66 0.16
N ILE A 228 5.16 2.95 -0.15
CA ILE A 228 4.77 3.42 -1.50
C ILE A 228 5.58 2.77 -2.62
N THR A 229 6.90 2.89 -2.60
CA THR A 229 7.72 2.32 -3.70
C THR A 229 7.70 0.79 -3.67
N GLN A 230 7.63 0.19 -2.49
CA GLN A 230 7.61 -1.26 -2.28
C GLN A 230 6.32 -1.89 -2.81
N ASP A 231 5.16 -1.31 -2.53
CA ASP A 231 3.87 -1.75 -3.05
C ASP A 231 3.78 -1.56 -4.57
N MET A 232 4.36 -0.47 -5.10
CA MET A 232 4.48 -0.28 -6.54
C MET A 232 5.38 -1.34 -7.19
N ILE A 233 6.49 -1.72 -6.55
CA ILE A 233 7.34 -2.84 -7.02
C ILE A 233 6.53 -4.14 -7.04
N GLY A 234 5.83 -4.47 -5.96
CA GLY A 234 5.00 -5.67 -5.86
C GLY A 234 3.91 -5.72 -6.94
N MET A 235 3.19 -4.61 -7.15
CA MET A 235 2.17 -4.49 -8.20
C MET A 235 2.78 -4.65 -9.61
N MET A 236 3.96 -4.10 -9.88
CA MET A 236 4.63 -4.22 -11.17
C MET A 236 5.15 -5.65 -11.42
N LEU A 237 5.63 -6.35 -10.39
CA LEU A 237 5.99 -7.77 -10.49
C LEU A 237 4.75 -8.64 -10.75
N LEU A 238 3.63 -8.34 -10.10
CA LEU A 238 2.37 -9.02 -10.37
C LEU A 238 1.91 -8.78 -11.82
N ALA A 239 1.95 -7.54 -12.29
CA ALA A 239 1.60 -7.19 -13.66
C ALA A 239 2.48 -7.93 -14.67
N TRP A 240 3.79 -8.04 -14.43
CA TRP A 240 4.68 -8.85 -15.27
C TRP A 240 4.28 -10.32 -15.26
N LYS A 241 4.02 -10.90 -14.09
CA LYS A 241 3.63 -12.31 -13.94
C LYS A 241 2.33 -12.63 -14.69
N THR A 242 1.34 -11.74 -14.65
CA THR A 242 0.02 -11.98 -15.26
C THR A 242 -0.04 -11.64 -16.74
N THR A 243 0.69 -10.62 -17.20
CA THR A 243 0.63 -10.16 -18.59
C THR A 243 1.77 -10.67 -19.47
N GLY A 244 2.89 -11.09 -18.87
CA GLY A 244 4.14 -11.41 -19.58
C GLY A 244 4.85 -10.20 -20.20
N ASP A 245 4.42 -8.96 -19.91
CA ASP A 245 5.00 -7.76 -20.48
C ASP A 245 6.23 -7.29 -19.68
N ASP A 246 7.40 -7.41 -20.29
CA ASP A 246 8.70 -7.05 -19.69
C ASP A 246 8.80 -5.56 -19.31
N ARG A 247 7.95 -4.68 -19.84
CA ARG A 247 7.92 -3.27 -19.40
C ARG A 247 7.63 -3.14 -17.91
N TYR A 248 6.83 -4.03 -17.35
CA TYR A 248 6.51 -4.04 -15.91
C TYR A 248 7.63 -4.66 -15.09
N ARG A 249 8.27 -5.72 -15.59
CA ARG A 249 9.51 -6.28 -15.01
C ARG A 249 10.58 -5.21 -14.88
N ASP A 250 10.85 -4.48 -15.96
CA ASP A 250 11.84 -3.41 -15.98
C ASP A 250 11.45 -2.26 -15.05
N CYS A 251 10.15 -1.99 -14.88
CA CYS A 251 9.64 -1.01 -13.94
C CYS A 251 9.91 -1.42 -12.48
N ALA A 252 9.64 -2.68 -12.13
CA ALA A 252 9.95 -3.24 -10.81
C ALA A 252 11.46 -3.24 -10.54
N ILE A 253 12.29 -3.65 -11.50
CA ILE A 253 13.75 -3.63 -11.38
C ILE A 253 14.26 -2.22 -11.12
N ARG A 254 13.79 -1.20 -11.85
CA ARG A 254 14.15 0.20 -11.57
C ARG A 254 13.73 0.62 -10.17
N GLY A 255 12.55 0.21 -9.69
CA GLY A 255 12.15 0.42 -8.30
C GLY A 255 13.16 -0.18 -7.31
N GLY A 256 13.61 -1.41 -7.55
CA GLY A 256 14.70 -2.04 -6.80
C GLY A 256 16.03 -1.28 -6.88
N GLU A 257 16.39 -0.75 -8.05
CA GLU A 257 17.59 0.07 -8.23
C GLU A 257 17.52 1.36 -7.40
N PHE A 258 16.34 1.99 -7.26
CA PHE A 258 16.15 3.06 -6.30
C PHE A 258 16.42 2.57 -4.87
N LEU A 259 15.91 1.41 -4.45
CA LEU A 259 16.16 0.88 -3.10
C LEU A 259 17.67 0.70 -2.85
N LEU A 260 18.42 0.19 -3.83
CA LEU A 260 19.89 0.08 -3.74
C LEU A 260 20.56 1.45 -3.57
N ARG A 261 20.12 2.45 -4.35
CA ARG A 261 20.68 3.81 -4.29
C ARG A 261 20.28 4.59 -3.05
N ALA A 262 19.10 4.30 -2.51
CA ALA A 262 18.54 4.95 -1.34
C ALA A 262 19.21 4.48 -0.05
N GLN A 263 19.95 3.36 -0.07
CA GLN A 263 20.71 2.94 1.10
C GLN A 263 21.71 4.04 1.47
N MET A 264 21.56 4.58 2.67
CA MET A 264 22.44 5.62 3.18
C MET A 264 23.86 5.08 3.31
N PRO A 265 24.90 5.89 3.07
CA PRO A 265 26.27 5.44 3.22
C PRO A 265 26.61 5.13 4.69
N GLU A 266 27.77 4.50 4.90
CA GLU A 266 28.34 4.37 6.25
C GLU A 266 28.38 5.75 6.97
N PRO A 267 28.09 5.80 8.28
CA PRO A 267 27.98 4.67 9.20
C PRO A 267 26.55 4.09 9.38
N GLN A 268 25.59 4.44 8.51
CA GLN A 268 24.18 4.05 8.68
C GLN A 268 23.59 3.39 7.43
N PRO A 269 24.02 2.16 7.05
CA PRO A 269 23.60 1.47 5.82
C PRO A 269 22.14 0.98 5.84
N ALA A 270 21.19 1.91 5.98
CA ALA A 270 19.74 1.70 6.04
C ALA A 270 19.02 2.84 5.29
N TRP A 271 17.70 2.98 5.45
CA TRP A 271 16.88 3.88 4.62
C TRP A 271 16.13 4.90 5.45
N ALA A 272 15.87 6.07 4.87
CA ALA A 272 14.96 7.08 5.37
C ALA A 272 13.54 6.85 4.83
N GLN A 273 12.53 7.50 5.41
CA GLN A 273 11.17 7.43 4.87
C GLN A 273 11.04 8.12 3.49
N GLN A 274 11.74 9.23 3.31
CA GLN A 274 11.66 10.02 2.09
C GLN A 274 12.96 10.77 1.78
N TYR A 275 13.17 11.00 0.49
CA TYR A 275 14.31 11.74 -0.05
C TYR A 275 13.84 12.85 -0.98
N ASP A 276 14.58 13.95 -1.00
CA ASP A 276 14.42 14.97 -2.03
C ASP A 276 15.06 14.53 -3.37
N ARG A 277 14.95 15.38 -4.40
CA ARG A 277 15.54 15.13 -5.72
C ARG A 277 17.07 15.05 -5.72
N HIS A 278 17.71 15.41 -4.62
CA HIS A 278 19.15 15.33 -4.40
C HIS A 278 19.54 14.07 -3.61
N MET A 279 18.57 13.17 -3.34
CA MET A 279 18.75 11.95 -2.56
C MET A 279 19.23 12.20 -1.13
N HIS A 280 18.82 13.32 -0.54
CA HIS A 280 18.99 13.58 0.89
C HIS A 280 17.70 13.25 1.65
N PRO A 281 17.78 12.61 2.84
CA PRO A 281 16.65 12.52 3.75
C PRO A 281 16.09 13.91 4.06
N VAL A 282 14.76 14.05 4.02
CA VAL A 282 14.07 15.33 4.27
C VAL A 282 12.88 15.17 5.20
N TRP A 283 12.45 16.29 5.77
CA TRP A 283 11.20 16.37 6.53
C TRP A 283 10.00 16.01 5.64
N ASP A 284 9.03 15.30 6.23
CA ASP A 284 7.66 15.29 5.74
C ASP A 284 6.73 16.01 6.73
N ARG A 285 5.96 15.27 7.55
CA ARG A 285 5.12 15.85 8.60
C ARG A 285 5.94 16.36 9.78
N LYS A 286 5.28 17.11 10.68
CA LYS A 286 5.91 17.72 11.87
C LYS A 286 6.59 16.74 12.84
N PHE A 287 6.32 15.44 12.69
CA PHE A 287 6.85 14.34 13.50
C PHE A 287 7.68 13.34 12.66
N GLU A 288 8.09 13.74 11.45
CA GLU A 288 8.80 12.88 10.48
C GLU A 288 10.06 13.59 9.96
N PRO A 289 11.14 13.58 10.75
CA PRO A 289 12.36 14.31 10.46
C PRO A 289 13.26 13.58 9.44
N PRO A 290 14.27 14.28 8.87
CA PRO A 290 15.41 13.64 8.23
C PRO A 290 16.10 12.66 9.19
N ALA A 291 15.89 11.37 8.97
CA ALA A 291 16.38 10.31 9.84
C ALA A 291 16.44 8.98 9.10
N ILE A 292 17.21 8.04 9.62
CA ILE A 292 17.04 6.64 9.28
C ILE A 292 15.72 6.16 9.88
N ALA A 293 14.93 5.46 9.08
CA ALA A 293 13.58 5.01 9.40
C ALA A 293 13.56 3.49 9.59
N GLY A 294 13.33 3.04 10.83
CA GLY A 294 13.49 1.64 11.22
C GLY A 294 12.45 0.71 10.61
N HIS A 295 11.21 1.17 10.45
CA HIS A 295 10.14 0.37 9.84
C HIS A 295 10.33 0.23 8.33
N GLU A 296 10.53 1.35 7.63
CA GLU A 296 10.73 1.40 6.18
C GLU A 296 11.97 0.62 5.77
N SER A 297 13.04 0.68 6.57
CA SER A 297 14.23 -0.12 6.33
C SER A 297 13.94 -1.62 6.35
N GLN A 298 13.12 -2.10 7.30
CA GLN A 298 12.73 -3.52 7.36
C GLN A 298 11.89 -3.93 6.15
N THR A 299 10.95 -3.09 5.73
CA THR A 299 10.17 -3.33 4.51
C THR A 299 11.05 -3.36 3.27
N VAL A 300 12.03 -2.46 3.15
CA VAL A 300 12.99 -2.48 2.03
C VAL A 300 13.78 -3.78 1.98
N LEU A 301 14.22 -4.32 3.12
CA LEU A 301 14.90 -5.61 3.17
C LEU A 301 14.01 -6.75 2.64
N GLU A 302 12.73 -6.75 3.02
CA GLU A 302 11.74 -7.70 2.54
C GLU A 302 11.53 -7.57 1.02
N THR A 303 11.35 -6.35 0.51
CA THR A 303 11.15 -6.09 -0.93
C THR A 303 12.36 -6.44 -1.79
N LEU A 304 13.58 -6.22 -1.28
CA LEU A 304 14.81 -6.63 -1.97
C LEU A 304 14.90 -8.15 -2.11
N MET A 305 14.45 -8.90 -1.10
CA MET A 305 14.33 -10.35 -1.18
C MET A 305 13.25 -10.78 -2.18
N ASP A 306 12.09 -10.11 -2.20
CA ASP A 306 11.02 -10.37 -3.18
C ASP A 306 11.53 -10.16 -4.63
N LEU A 307 12.28 -9.09 -4.86
CA LEU A 307 12.91 -8.80 -6.14
C LEU A 307 13.94 -9.86 -6.54
N TYR A 308 14.78 -10.31 -5.60
CA TYR A 308 15.72 -11.40 -5.87
C TYR A 308 14.99 -12.68 -6.25
N GLU A 309 13.94 -13.06 -5.53
CA GLU A 309 13.17 -14.26 -5.86
C GLU A 309 12.53 -14.16 -7.26
N ALA A 310 11.95 -13.01 -7.59
CA ALA A 310 11.30 -12.79 -8.88
C ALA A 310 12.27 -12.69 -10.07
N THR A 311 13.48 -12.15 -9.86
CA THR A 311 14.40 -11.80 -10.96
C THR A 311 15.70 -12.59 -10.99
N GLN A 312 16.03 -13.27 -9.89
CA GLN A 312 17.32 -13.91 -9.63
C GLN A 312 18.53 -12.97 -9.71
N ASP A 313 18.30 -11.65 -9.59
CA ASP A 313 19.36 -10.65 -9.60
C ASP A 313 20.00 -10.51 -8.22
N ALA A 314 21.17 -11.12 -8.05
CA ALA A 314 21.92 -11.11 -6.80
C ALA A 314 22.34 -9.71 -6.31
N ARG A 315 22.24 -8.66 -7.13
CA ARG A 315 22.47 -7.27 -6.69
C ARG A 315 21.53 -6.89 -5.54
N PHE A 316 20.31 -7.40 -5.53
CA PHE A 316 19.31 -7.08 -4.49
C PHE A 316 19.63 -7.69 -3.12
N LEU A 317 20.46 -8.73 -3.05
CA LEU A 317 20.87 -9.33 -1.77
C LEU A 317 22.06 -8.61 -1.11
N LYS A 318 22.83 -7.82 -1.87
CA LYS A 318 24.05 -7.15 -1.39
C LYS A 318 23.86 -6.21 -0.18
N PRO A 319 22.83 -5.35 -0.12
CA PRO A 319 22.68 -4.38 0.97
C PRO A 319 22.14 -4.99 2.27
N ILE A 320 21.66 -6.25 2.25
CA ILE A 320 20.83 -6.81 3.33
C ILE A 320 21.62 -7.04 4.62
N GLU A 321 22.74 -7.75 4.53
CA GLU A 321 23.57 -8.08 5.71
C GLU A 321 24.07 -6.83 6.48
N PRO A 322 24.71 -5.83 5.84
CA PRO A 322 25.15 -4.63 6.55
C PRO A 322 23.98 -3.83 7.13
N ALA A 323 22.83 -3.78 6.44
CA ALA A 323 21.63 -3.12 6.95
C ALA A 323 21.06 -3.81 8.19
N ILE A 324 20.95 -5.14 8.20
CA ILE A 324 20.50 -5.90 9.37
C ILE A 324 21.44 -5.64 10.55
N ALA A 325 22.75 -5.72 10.33
CA ALA A 325 23.75 -5.48 11.37
C ALA A 325 23.61 -4.07 11.98
N TYR A 326 23.46 -3.05 11.13
CA TYR A 326 23.22 -1.68 11.57
C TYR A 326 21.89 -1.54 12.34
N LEU A 327 20.78 -2.03 11.80
CA LEU A 327 19.47 -1.90 12.45
C LEU A 327 19.41 -2.63 13.80
N LYS A 328 20.08 -3.79 13.92
CA LYS A 328 20.23 -4.50 15.21
C LYS A 328 20.97 -3.64 16.25
N SER A 329 21.93 -2.82 15.82
CA SER A 329 22.64 -1.89 16.72
C SER A 329 21.77 -0.72 17.19
N CYS A 330 20.69 -0.41 16.48
CA CYS A 330 19.74 0.65 16.83
C CYS A 330 18.60 0.18 17.76
N LEU A 331 18.52 -1.13 18.05
CA LEU A 331 17.46 -1.66 18.91
C LEU A 331 17.53 -1.05 20.30
N ARG A 332 16.35 -0.76 20.84
CA ARG A 332 16.18 -0.35 22.23
C ARG A 332 16.55 -1.49 23.19
N PRO A 333 16.78 -1.19 24.48
CA PRO A 333 17.02 -2.22 25.50
C PRO A 333 15.88 -3.24 25.63
N ASP A 334 14.65 -2.85 25.29
CA ASP A 334 13.45 -3.71 25.27
C ASP A 334 13.29 -4.51 23.97
N GLY A 335 14.20 -4.36 23.00
CA GLY A 335 14.13 -4.99 21.67
C GLY A 335 13.24 -4.24 20.68
N GLY A 336 12.62 -3.13 21.07
CA GLY A 336 11.82 -2.29 20.18
C GLY A 336 12.68 -1.59 19.12
N MET A 337 12.14 -1.46 17.91
CA MET A 337 12.77 -0.73 16.83
C MET A 337 12.35 0.75 16.89
N PRO A 338 13.29 1.71 17.08
CA PRO A 338 12.96 3.12 16.94
C PRO A 338 12.42 3.41 15.53
N ARG A 339 11.35 4.21 15.46
CA ARG A 339 10.83 4.71 14.18
C ARG A 339 11.89 5.55 13.47
N TYR A 340 12.57 6.43 14.22
CA TYR A 340 13.60 7.33 13.69
C TYR A 340 14.91 7.23 14.46
N THR A 341 16.01 7.21 13.72
CA THR A 341 17.38 7.29 14.23
C THR A 341 18.09 8.47 13.58
N GLU A 342 18.63 9.36 14.40
CA GLU A 342 19.29 10.59 13.98
C GLU A 342 20.47 10.31 13.04
N LEU A 343 20.54 11.11 11.96
CA LEU A 343 21.64 11.02 11.00
C LEU A 343 23.00 11.22 11.69
N LYS A 344 23.96 10.35 11.38
CA LYS A 344 25.35 10.31 11.85
C LYS A 344 25.57 9.97 13.33
N THR A 345 24.59 10.14 14.22
CA THR A 345 24.79 9.95 15.68
C THR A 345 24.23 8.64 16.23
N ASN A 346 23.34 7.98 15.49
CA ASN A 346 22.58 6.79 15.91
C ASN A 346 21.68 6.99 17.13
N LYS A 347 21.42 8.24 17.54
CA LYS A 347 20.49 8.48 18.66
C LYS A 347 19.04 8.31 18.17
N PRO A 348 18.17 7.62 18.92
CA PRO A 348 16.75 7.55 18.56
C PRO A 348 16.14 8.95 18.63
N LEU A 349 15.25 9.28 17.68
CA LEU A 349 14.53 10.54 17.64
C LEU A 349 13.05 10.33 17.96
N TYR A 350 12.57 11.14 18.88
CA TYR A 350 11.20 11.20 19.35
C TYR A 350 10.70 12.63 19.31
N PHE A 351 9.41 12.81 19.62
CA PHE A 351 8.79 14.10 19.78
C PHE A 351 8.01 14.10 21.08
N ASN A 352 8.09 15.19 21.83
CA ASN A 352 7.24 15.34 23.00
C ASN A 352 5.80 15.73 22.61
N LEU A 353 4.90 15.87 23.58
CA LEU A 353 3.50 16.29 23.34
C LEU A 353 3.36 17.68 22.68
N LYS A 354 4.41 18.52 22.72
CA LYS A 354 4.48 19.81 22.03
C LYS A 354 5.11 19.73 20.64
N TYR A 355 5.47 18.52 20.19
CA TYR A 355 6.20 18.27 18.95
C TYR A 355 7.59 18.91 18.91
N GLU A 356 8.24 19.00 20.07
CA GLU A 356 9.66 19.33 20.15
C GLU A 356 10.46 18.03 20.03
N MET A 357 11.48 18.05 19.17
CA MET A 357 12.34 16.90 18.94
C MET A 357 13.16 16.59 20.19
N THR A 358 13.24 15.31 20.56
CA THR A 358 13.95 14.84 21.75
C THR A 358 14.53 13.44 21.51
N ASN A 359 15.43 13.00 22.38
CA ASN A 359 15.91 11.63 22.45
C ASN A 359 15.31 10.87 23.65
N ASP A 360 14.37 11.51 24.35
CA ASP A 360 13.62 10.97 25.48
C ASP A 360 12.25 10.46 25.01
N ASP A 361 11.94 9.21 25.32
CA ASP A 361 10.71 8.52 24.97
C ASP A 361 9.65 8.53 26.08
N SER A 362 9.90 9.22 27.21
CA SER A 362 9.00 9.21 28.36
C SER A 362 7.66 9.91 28.12
N GLU A 363 7.59 10.86 27.18
CA GLU A 363 6.41 11.70 26.92
C GLU A 363 6.12 11.87 25.42
N MET A 364 5.76 10.80 24.72
CA MET A 364 5.46 10.83 23.29
C MET A 364 3.95 11.00 22.99
N PRO A 365 3.59 11.58 21.83
CA PRO A 365 2.23 11.50 21.31
C PRO A 365 1.74 10.05 21.20
N ASP A 366 0.53 9.78 21.67
CA ASP A 366 -0.08 8.45 21.76
C ASP A 366 -0.70 7.94 20.44
N HIS A 367 -0.86 8.81 19.45
CA HIS A 367 -1.47 8.49 18.15
C HIS A 367 -0.45 8.16 17.05
N TYR A 368 0.85 8.11 17.37
CA TYR A 368 1.89 7.81 16.39
C TYR A 368 2.90 6.79 16.95
N GLY A 369 3.19 5.76 16.18
CA GLY A 369 4.10 4.67 16.57
C GLY A 369 5.56 5.08 16.44
N PHE A 370 6.13 5.66 17.50
CA PHE A 370 7.56 6.01 17.54
C PHE A 370 8.49 4.84 17.87
N VAL A 371 7.94 3.74 18.38
CA VAL A 371 8.64 2.48 18.60
C VAL A 371 7.79 1.36 18.01
N GLY A 372 8.36 0.62 17.08
CA GLY A 372 7.72 -0.51 16.41
C GLY A 372 8.33 -1.84 16.81
N GLU A 373 7.74 -2.91 16.30
CA GLU A 373 8.30 -4.26 16.40
C GLU A 373 9.57 -4.41 15.54
N SER A 374 10.52 -5.22 16.01
CA SER A 374 11.64 -5.69 15.21
C SER A 374 11.30 -7.04 14.56
N ARG A 375 11.28 -7.05 13.22
CA ARG A 375 11.21 -8.23 12.35
C ARG A 375 12.59 -8.70 11.88
N LEU A 376 13.67 -8.15 12.42
CA LEU A 376 15.02 -8.39 11.90
C LEU A 376 15.45 -9.86 11.98
N ASP A 377 14.99 -10.61 12.98
CA ASP A 377 15.33 -12.03 13.10
C ASP A 377 14.63 -12.89 12.04
N SER A 378 13.36 -12.61 11.71
CA SER A 378 12.65 -13.31 10.63
C SER A 378 13.19 -12.91 9.26
N ILE A 379 13.52 -11.63 9.07
CA ILE A 379 14.18 -11.11 7.86
C ILE A 379 15.55 -11.77 7.67
N GLU A 380 16.37 -11.84 8.71
CA GLU A 380 17.70 -12.47 8.64
C GLU A 380 17.58 -13.97 8.33
N LEU A 381 16.61 -14.66 8.92
CA LEU A 381 16.34 -16.06 8.61
C LEU A 381 15.97 -16.23 7.13
N ARG A 382 15.06 -15.41 6.60
CA ARG A 382 14.69 -15.43 5.17
C ARG A 382 15.88 -15.15 4.28
N TYR A 383 16.70 -14.15 4.61
CA TYR A 383 17.90 -13.80 3.86
C TYR A 383 18.90 -14.97 3.77
N ARG A 384 19.21 -15.60 4.90
CA ARG A 384 20.12 -16.76 4.94
C ARG A 384 19.61 -17.89 4.05
N ARG A 385 18.30 -18.16 4.06
CA ARG A 385 17.69 -19.17 3.20
C ARG A 385 17.85 -18.86 1.71
N LEU A 386 17.62 -17.62 1.31
CA LEU A 386 17.78 -17.20 -0.09
C LEU A 386 19.23 -17.26 -0.54
N ARG A 387 20.17 -16.87 0.32
CA ARG A 387 21.61 -16.96 0.08
C ARG A 387 22.06 -18.42 -0.07
N ASP A 388 21.55 -19.30 0.78
CA ASP A 388 21.97 -20.70 0.86
C ASP A 388 21.16 -21.63 -0.07
N GLY A 389 20.13 -21.10 -0.75
CA GLY A 389 19.27 -21.84 -1.68
C GLY A 389 18.34 -22.85 -1.00
N THR A 390 17.99 -22.64 0.27
CA THR A 390 17.15 -23.57 1.04
C THR A 390 15.68 -23.14 1.04
N THR A 391 14.76 -24.10 0.91
CA THR A 391 13.32 -23.84 0.95
C THR A 391 12.75 -24.01 2.37
N GLU A 392 11.73 -23.21 2.71
CA GLU A 392 10.94 -23.40 3.92
C GLU A 392 9.67 -24.20 3.58
N LYS A 393 9.31 -25.16 4.42
CA LYS A 393 7.97 -25.75 4.37
C LYS A 393 7.00 -24.76 5.00
N ALA A 394 5.94 -24.40 4.29
CA ALA A 394 4.87 -23.59 4.83
C ALA A 394 4.38 -24.18 6.18
N ALA A 395 4.27 -23.32 7.18
CA ALA A 395 3.77 -23.72 8.49
C ALA A 395 2.31 -24.19 8.33
N LYS A 396 1.99 -25.38 8.86
CA LYS A 396 0.61 -25.87 8.84
C LYS A 396 -0.27 -25.02 9.76
N ILE A 397 -1.37 -24.52 9.22
CA ILE A 397 -2.41 -23.85 10.01
C ILE A 397 -3.12 -24.92 10.85
N SER A 398 -3.20 -24.72 12.16
CA SER A 398 -3.83 -25.72 13.04
C SER A 398 -5.35 -25.77 12.83
N ALA A 399 -5.92 -26.98 12.77
CA ALA A 399 -7.38 -27.17 12.69
C ALA A 399 -8.13 -26.52 13.87
N ASN A 400 -7.53 -26.48 15.06
CA ASN A 400 -8.10 -25.79 16.23
C ASN A 400 -8.27 -24.29 15.96
N ARG A 401 -7.28 -23.65 15.33
CA ARG A 401 -7.36 -22.23 14.97
C ARG A 401 -8.51 -21.97 14.00
N ILE A 402 -8.73 -22.87 13.05
CA ILE A 402 -9.86 -22.78 12.11
C ILE A 402 -11.20 -22.98 12.83
N ALA A 403 -11.29 -23.96 13.74
CA ALA A 403 -12.50 -24.18 14.53
C ALA A 403 -12.85 -22.94 15.39
N GLU A 404 -11.87 -22.25 15.97
CA GLU A 404 -12.08 -20.98 16.68
C GLU A 404 -12.66 -19.89 15.79
N ILE A 405 -12.12 -19.73 14.57
CA ILE A 405 -12.59 -18.72 13.60
C ILE A 405 -14.05 -19.00 13.22
N LEU A 406 -14.39 -20.26 12.94
CA LEU A 406 -15.75 -20.65 12.58
C LEU A 406 -16.72 -20.49 13.76
N ALA A 407 -16.30 -20.85 14.98
CA ALA A 407 -17.13 -20.70 16.18
C ALA A 407 -17.38 -19.23 16.57
N ALA A 408 -16.48 -18.32 16.20
CA ALA A 408 -16.63 -16.88 16.42
C ALA A 408 -17.55 -16.18 15.40
N GLN A 409 -17.96 -16.88 14.33
CA GLN A 409 -18.86 -16.31 13.34
C GLN A 409 -20.30 -16.30 13.87
N HIS A 410 -20.99 -15.17 13.72
CA HIS A 410 -22.40 -15.06 14.10
C HIS A 410 -23.30 -15.75 13.08
N ALA A 411 -24.57 -16.00 13.46
CA ALA A 411 -25.54 -16.72 12.62
C ALA A 411 -25.85 -16.05 11.27
N ASP A 412 -25.58 -14.75 11.14
CA ASP A 412 -25.68 -13.98 9.91
C ASP A 412 -24.40 -14.01 9.05
N GLY A 413 -23.38 -14.77 9.46
CA GLY A 413 -22.10 -14.90 8.77
C GLY A 413 -21.08 -13.82 9.14
N GLY A 414 -21.43 -12.84 9.97
CA GLY A 414 -20.52 -11.76 10.36
C GLY A 414 -19.59 -12.15 11.52
N TRP A 415 -18.32 -11.78 11.43
CA TRP A 415 -17.45 -11.70 12.61
C TRP A 415 -17.62 -10.33 13.25
N ARG A 416 -18.31 -10.28 14.39
CA ARG A 416 -18.61 -9.03 15.09
C ARG A 416 -17.59 -8.81 16.19
N GLU A 417 -17.18 -7.56 16.36
CA GLU A 417 -16.24 -7.18 17.41
C GLU A 417 -16.55 -5.80 18.00
N PRO A 418 -16.07 -5.50 19.22
CA PRO A 418 -16.19 -4.16 19.78
C PRO A 418 -15.49 -3.14 18.88
N GLY A 419 -16.16 -2.04 18.59
CA GLY A 419 -15.61 -0.99 17.76
C GLY A 419 -16.56 0.19 17.61
N PHE A 420 -16.17 1.14 16.79
CA PHE A 420 -17.01 2.29 16.46
C PHE A 420 -17.15 2.44 14.95
N VAL A 421 -18.27 3.00 14.55
CA VAL A 421 -18.50 3.55 13.21
C VAL A 421 -18.61 5.06 13.27
N ARG A 422 -18.69 5.73 12.11
CA ARG A 422 -18.97 7.18 12.07
C ARG A 422 -20.35 7.46 11.48
N ASP A 423 -21.04 8.43 12.08
CA ASP A 423 -22.27 9.01 11.53
C ASP A 423 -21.98 9.98 10.36
N PRO A 424 -23.00 10.54 9.67
CA PRO A 424 -22.76 11.43 8.53
C PRO A 424 -21.99 12.70 8.90
N GLU A 425 -22.04 13.10 10.17
CA GLU A 425 -21.29 14.24 10.71
C GLU A 425 -19.86 13.86 11.15
N GLY A 426 -19.47 12.59 10.99
CA GLY A 426 -18.16 12.07 11.34
C GLY A 426 -17.97 11.73 12.82
N ARG A 427 -19.02 11.82 13.64
CA ARG A 427 -18.97 11.51 15.07
C ARG A 427 -18.91 10.00 15.28
N LYS A 428 -18.13 9.57 16.27
CA LYS A 428 -18.02 8.14 16.61
C LYS A 428 -19.32 7.66 17.25
N VAL A 429 -19.84 6.55 16.73
CA VAL A 429 -20.98 5.80 17.27
C VAL A 429 -20.50 4.40 17.62
N THR A 430 -20.86 3.89 18.79
CA THR A 430 -20.48 2.54 19.26
C THR A 430 -21.75 1.68 19.30
N PRO A 431 -22.01 0.86 18.26
CA PRO A 431 -23.19 -0.01 18.24
C PRO A 431 -23.09 -1.09 19.33
N LYS A 432 -24.21 -1.45 19.95
CA LYS A 432 -24.23 -2.41 21.08
C LYS A 432 -23.94 -3.84 20.61
N GLU A 433 -24.32 -4.13 19.38
CA GLU A 433 -24.16 -5.39 18.67
C GLU A 433 -22.75 -5.59 18.10
N GLY A 434 -21.87 -4.58 18.23
CA GLY A 434 -20.53 -4.57 17.65
C GLY A 434 -20.48 -4.00 16.24
N VAL A 435 -19.32 -4.14 15.59
CA VAL A 435 -19.07 -3.74 14.21
C VAL A 435 -18.53 -4.92 13.41
N ILE A 436 -18.61 -4.82 12.08
CA ILE A 436 -17.93 -5.69 11.13
C ILE A 436 -16.70 -4.94 10.62
N GLN A 437 -15.51 -5.54 10.75
CA GLN A 437 -14.29 -4.97 10.18
C GLN A 437 -13.82 -5.77 8.97
N SER A 438 -13.52 -5.07 7.88
CA SER A 438 -12.95 -5.66 6.68
C SER A 438 -11.59 -6.29 6.95
N ALA A 439 -10.78 -5.73 7.86
CA ALA A 439 -9.53 -6.33 8.32
C ALA A 439 -9.73 -7.75 8.88
N THR A 440 -10.73 -7.92 9.76
CA THR A 440 -11.06 -9.20 10.38
C THR A 440 -11.60 -10.18 9.36
N PHE A 441 -12.47 -9.72 8.45
CA PHE A 441 -12.96 -10.52 7.33
C PHE A 441 -11.80 -11.05 6.46
N VAL A 442 -10.94 -10.15 5.96
CA VAL A 442 -9.80 -10.49 5.10
C VAL A 442 -8.86 -11.46 5.80
N LYS A 443 -8.54 -11.22 7.06
CA LYS A 443 -7.70 -12.12 7.87
C LYS A 443 -8.31 -13.51 8.02
N ASN A 444 -9.57 -13.60 8.42
CA ASN A 444 -10.22 -14.88 8.67
C ASN A 444 -10.40 -15.67 7.37
N MET A 445 -10.84 -15.00 6.29
CA MET A 445 -10.93 -15.61 4.97
C MET A 445 -9.57 -16.09 4.47
N GLY A 446 -8.51 -15.30 4.66
CA GLY A 446 -7.14 -15.69 4.32
C GLY A 446 -6.71 -16.97 5.04
N LEU A 447 -6.90 -17.03 6.36
CA LEU A 447 -6.55 -18.22 7.15
C LEU A 447 -7.36 -19.46 6.76
N LEU A 448 -8.65 -19.29 6.43
CA LEU A 448 -9.49 -20.38 5.92
C LEU A 448 -8.98 -20.88 4.55
N CYS A 449 -8.59 -19.98 3.66
CA CYS A 449 -7.99 -20.30 2.36
C CYS A 449 -6.64 -21.02 2.53
N ASP A 450 -5.75 -20.51 3.38
CA ASP A 450 -4.45 -21.12 3.68
C ASP A 450 -4.62 -22.57 4.18
N TYR A 451 -5.62 -22.80 5.04
CA TYR A 451 -5.93 -24.15 5.54
C TYR A 451 -6.39 -25.08 4.41
N LEU A 452 -7.30 -24.63 3.53
CA LEU A 452 -7.76 -25.43 2.39
C LEU A 452 -6.64 -25.76 1.40
N GLU A 453 -5.75 -24.81 1.10
CA GLU A 453 -4.55 -25.03 0.27
C GLU A 453 -3.65 -26.11 0.89
N SER A 454 -3.44 -26.04 2.21
CA SER A 454 -2.59 -27.00 2.92
C SER A 454 -3.13 -28.43 2.95
N GLU A 455 -4.46 -28.60 2.87
CA GLU A 455 -5.12 -29.91 2.87
C GLU A 455 -5.26 -30.50 1.45
N THR A 456 -5.46 -29.65 0.44
CA THR A 456 -5.62 -30.09 -0.95
C THR A 456 -4.29 -30.32 -1.68
N GLY A 457 -3.18 -29.76 -1.17
CA GLY A 457 -1.89 -29.78 -1.85
C GLY A 457 -1.86 -28.93 -3.13
N SER A 458 -2.92 -28.17 -3.39
CA SER A 458 -3.00 -27.22 -4.50
C SER A 458 -2.34 -25.92 -4.08
N SER A 459 -1.27 -25.51 -4.78
CA SER A 459 -0.81 -24.13 -4.75
C SER A 459 -1.67 -23.31 -5.72
N THR A 460 -2.41 -22.33 -5.21
CA THR A 460 -3.08 -21.33 -6.06
C THR A 460 -2.02 -20.56 -6.87
N PRO A 461 -2.23 -20.32 -8.18
CA PRO A 461 -1.23 -19.70 -9.06
C PRO A 461 -0.71 -18.33 -8.62
#